data_AF-A0A0D0LE48-F1
#
_entry.id   AF-A0A0D0LE48-F1
#
_cell.length_a   1.000
_cell.length_b   1.000
_cell.length_c   1.000
_cell.angle_alpha   90.00
_cell.angle_beta   90.00
_cell.angle_gamma   90.00
#
_symmetry.space_group_name_H-M   'P 1'
#
loop_
_entity.id
_entity.type
_entity.pdbx_description
1 polymer ?
#
loop_
_entity_poly.entity_id
_entity_poly.type
_entity_poly.pdbx_seq_one_letter_code
_entity_poly.pdbx_strand_id
1 'polypeptide(L)'
;MLQGCAPRDKGVRYWSPAHRRKEKHMYGWWRTFEHFCEPGSLPVATSEALNTVDSHVKAHADIIGKEAVVARAAAETWHIVHVVDSNGRARTLSPKQAVKYEKARAGGSRGNLGKRPSGESAPSLHLD
;
A
#
# COMPACT_ATOMS: atom_id res chain seq x y z
N MET A 1 33.38 62.63 -20.62
CA MET A 1 32.17 61.89 -21.04
C MET A 1 32.46 60.40 -20.82
N LEU A 2 32.00 59.83 -19.71
CA LEU A 2 32.25 58.43 -19.35
C LEU A 2 31.02 57.59 -19.72
N GLN A 3 31.27 56.54 -20.50
CA GLN A 3 30.30 55.54 -20.96
C GLN A 3 29.61 54.84 -19.80
N GLY A 4 28.28 54.79 -19.87
CA GLY A 4 27.43 54.06 -18.92
C GLY A 4 27.56 52.55 -19.10
N CYS A 5 27.91 51.86 -18.01
CA CYS A 5 27.79 50.41 -17.88
C CYS A 5 26.32 50.01 -17.75
N ALA A 6 25.82 49.18 -18.66
CA ALA A 6 24.54 48.49 -18.52
C ALA A 6 24.66 47.32 -17.52
N PRO A 7 23.69 47.11 -16.61
CA PRO A 7 23.66 45.91 -15.78
C PRO A 7 23.21 44.69 -16.60
N ARG A 8 23.98 43.60 -16.51
CA ARG A 8 23.62 42.29 -17.07
C ARG A 8 22.47 41.70 -16.27
N ASP A 9 21.33 41.60 -16.91
CA ASP A 9 20.15 40.87 -16.46
C ASP A 9 20.53 39.40 -16.22
N LYS A 10 20.66 39.02 -14.94
CA LYS A 10 20.84 37.62 -14.55
C LYS A 10 19.46 36.98 -14.60
N GLY A 11 19.16 36.34 -15.72
CA GLY A 11 18.02 35.45 -15.86
C GLY A 11 18.04 34.38 -14.76
N VAL A 12 17.30 34.63 -13.69
CA VAL A 12 16.98 33.65 -12.66
C VAL A 12 16.11 32.60 -13.34
N ARG A 13 16.72 31.48 -13.70
CA ARG A 13 15.97 30.27 -14.08
C ARG A 13 15.18 29.84 -12.85
N TYR A 14 13.93 30.28 -12.75
CA TYR A 14 12.99 29.70 -11.81
C TYR A 14 12.91 28.21 -12.14
N TRP A 15 13.41 27.40 -11.20
CA TRP A 15 13.20 25.97 -11.18
C TRP A 15 11.69 25.76 -11.10
N SER A 16 11.06 25.50 -12.25
CA SER A 16 9.69 25.02 -12.28
C SER A 16 9.70 23.65 -11.61
N PRO A 17 8.99 23.44 -10.49
CA PRO A 17 8.78 22.09 -9.99
C PRO A 17 7.90 21.43 -11.03
N ALA A 18 8.53 20.67 -11.93
CA ALA A 18 7.82 19.72 -12.77
C ALA A 18 6.85 18.98 -11.87
N HIS A 19 5.58 18.97 -12.25
CA HIS A 19 4.48 18.26 -11.61
C HIS A 19 4.95 16.86 -11.18
N ARG A 20 5.50 16.76 -9.97
CA ARG A 20 5.67 15.51 -9.25
C ARG A 20 4.22 15.11 -9.07
N ARG A 21 3.68 14.27 -9.98
CA ARG A 21 2.45 13.55 -9.69
C ARG A 21 2.69 13.01 -8.29
N LYS A 22 1.98 13.54 -7.30
CA LYS A 22 1.88 12.86 -6.02
C LYS A 22 1.31 11.51 -6.44
N GLU A 23 2.17 10.51 -6.54
CA GLU A 23 1.69 9.14 -6.63
C GLU A 23 0.77 9.02 -5.44
N LYS A 24 -0.54 8.95 -5.71
CA LYS A 24 -1.52 8.76 -4.65
C LYS A 24 -1.15 7.42 -4.03
N HIS A 25 -0.50 7.49 -2.87
CA HIS A 25 -0.09 6.31 -2.13
C HIS A 25 -1.36 5.75 -1.51
N MET A 26 -2.01 4.81 -2.19
CA MET A 26 -3.17 4.12 -1.65
C MET A 26 -2.67 2.95 -0.80
N TYR A 27 -3.18 2.82 0.41
CA TYR A 27 -2.97 1.68 1.29
C TYR A 27 -4.27 0.91 1.39
N GLY A 28 -4.17 -0.38 1.65
CA GLY A 28 -5.32 -1.23 1.88
C GLY A 28 -4.95 -2.46 2.68
N TRP A 29 -5.95 -3.11 3.26
CA TRP A 29 -5.71 -4.28 4.10
C TRP A 29 -6.61 -5.46 3.75
N TRP A 30 -6.10 -6.66 4.01
CA TRP A 30 -6.79 -7.94 3.84
C TRP A 30 -6.81 -8.68 5.15
N ARG A 31 -7.87 -9.44 5.39
CA ARG A 31 -8.04 -10.23 6.61
C ARG A 31 -6.95 -11.28 6.80
N THR A 32 -6.47 -11.86 5.69
CA THR A 32 -5.43 -12.89 5.72
C THR A 32 -4.56 -12.86 4.46
N PHE A 33 -3.43 -13.57 4.50
CA PHE A 33 -2.59 -13.78 3.30
C PHE A 33 -3.33 -14.47 2.16
N GLU A 34 -4.23 -15.42 2.44
CA GLU A 34 -4.99 -16.10 1.40
C GLU A 34 -5.89 -15.12 0.65
N HIS A 35 -6.50 -14.16 1.35
CA HIS A 35 -7.27 -13.09 0.71
C HIS A 35 -6.36 -12.15 -0.09
N PHE A 36 -5.16 -11.84 0.39
CA PHE A 36 -4.22 -11.00 -0.36
C PHE A 36 -3.71 -11.68 -1.64
N CYS A 37 -3.43 -12.98 -1.57
CA CYS A 37 -2.84 -13.74 -2.68
C CYS A 37 -3.85 -14.15 -3.75
N GLU A 38 -5.15 -14.03 -3.49
CA GLU A 38 -6.19 -14.28 -4.49
C GLU A 38 -6.10 -13.22 -5.61
N PRO A 39 -5.84 -13.62 -6.87
CA PRO A 39 -5.77 -12.68 -7.98
C PRO A 39 -7.07 -11.89 -8.12
N GLY A 40 -6.96 -10.57 -8.25
CA GLY A 40 -8.13 -9.66 -8.32
C GLY A 40 -8.84 -9.41 -6.99
N SER A 41 -8.42 -10.04 -5.88
CA SER A 41 -9.01 -9.78 -4.56
C SER A 41 -8.82 -8.34 -4.12
N LEU A 42 -9.91 -7.73 -3.66
CA LEU A 42 -9.92 -6.35 -3.21
C LEU A 42 -9.67 -6.26 -1.69
N PRO A 43 -9.05 -5.17 -1.22
CA PRO A 43 -8.88 -4.94 0.21
C PRO A 43 -10.23 -4.70 0.90
N VAL A 44 -10.29 -5.00 2.19
CA VAL A 44 -11.46 -4.71 3.04
C VAL A 44 -11.69 -3.20 3.13
N ALA A 45 -10.62 -2.44 3.28
CA ALA A 45 -10.68 -0.99 3.25
C ALA A 45 -9.44 -0.40 2.62
N THR A 46 -9.56 0.79 2.01
CA THR A 46 -8.43 1.55 1.46
C THR A 46 -8.39 2.97 1.99
N SER A 47 -7.20 3.56 2.08
CA SER A 47 -7.02 4.98 2.40
C SER A 47 -5.71 5.50 1.81
N GLU A 48 -5.61 6.81 1.59
CA GLU A 48 -4.32 7.44 1.26
C GLU A 48 -3.39 7.52 2.49
N ALA A 49 -3.93 7.30 3.69
CA ALA A 49 -3.23 7.41 4.96
C ALA A 49 -3.04 6.02 5.62
N LEU A 50 -1.78 5.59 5.78
CA LEU A 50 -1.46 4.28 6.38
C LEU A 50 -1.99 4.14 7.81
N ASN A 51 -1.89 5.20 8.62
CA ASN A 51 -2.41 5.22 9.99
C ASN A 51 -3.94 5.01 10.06
N THR A 52 -4.69 5.50 9.08
CA THR A 52 -6.14 5.27 8.97
C THR A 52 -6.43 3.80 8.70
N VAL A 53 -5.68 3.19 7.77
CA VAL A 53 -5.77 1.74 7.50
C VAL A 53 -5.41 0.92 8.74
N ASP A 54 -4.30 1.24 9.42
CA ASP A 54 -3.85 0.51 10.61
C ASP A 54 -4.86 0.60 11.76
N SER A 55 -5.47 1.75 11.94
CA SER A 55 -6.51 1.96 12.96
C SER A 55 -7.75 1.13 12.63
N HIS A 56 -8.14 1.10 11.35
CA HIS A 56 -9.25 0.30 10.89
C HIS A 56 -8.99 -1.21 11.05
N VAL A 57 -7.78 -1.69 10.72
CA VAL A 57 -7.36 -3.09 10.93
C VAL A 57 -7.51 -3.44 12.41
N LYS A 58 -6.95 -2.64 13.32
CA LYS A 58 -7.03 -2.91 14.77
C LYS A 58 -8.46 -2.96 15.31
N ALA A 59 -9.37 -2.19 14.71
CA ALA A 59 -10.77 -2.13 15.13
C ALA A 59 -11.66 -3.24 14.54
N HIS A 60 -11.31 -3.81 13.38
CA HIS A 60 -12.21 -4.68 12.59
C HIS A 60 -11.60 -6.02 12.19
N ALA A 61 -10.31 -6.21 12.37
CA ALA A 61 -9.68 -7.46 12.06
C ALA A 61 -9.95 -8.39 13.26
N ASP A 62 -11.07 -9.11 13.19
CA ASP A 62 -11.37 -10.27 14.05
C ASP A 62 -10.42 -11.43 13.71
N ILE A 63 -9.12 -11.20 13.96
CA ILE A 63 -8.03 -12.08 13.56
C ILE A 63 -7.89 -13.17 14.61
N ILE A 64 -8.57 -14.30 14.42
CA ILE A 64 -8.32 -15.50 15.23
C ILE A 64 -7.24 -16.34 14.54
N GLY A 65 -6.03 -16.36 15.13
CA GLY A 65 -4.95 -17.29 14.75
C GLY A 65 -4.32 -17.09 13.35
N LYS A 66 -4.59 -15.95 12.69
CA LYS A 66 -3.98 -15.58 11.40
C LYS A 66 -3.33 -14.19 11.48
N GLU A 67 -2.90 -13.65 10.35
CA GLU A 67 -2.31 -12.31 10.26
C GLU A 67 -3.03 -11.52 9.17
N ALA A 68 -3.49 -10.32 9.50
CA ALA A 68 -4.01 -9.38 8.50
C ALA A 68 -2.85 -8.75 7.74
N VAL A 69 -3.05 -8.51 6.43
CA VAL A 69 -2.01 -8.00 5.54
C VAL A 69 -2.32 -6.56 5.20
N VAL A 70 -1.38 -5.65 5.44
CA VAL A 70 -1.46 -4.25 5.01
C VAL A 70 -0.50 -4.05 3.84
N ALA A 71 -1.02 -3.56 2.73
CA ALA A 71 -0.26 -3.34 1.51
C ALA A 71 -0.48 -1.95 0.92
N ARG A 72 0.50 -1.47 0.18
CA ARG A 72 0.47 -0.22 -0.58
C ARG A 72 0.30 -0.53 -2.06
N ALA A 73 -0.58 0.20 -2.72
CA ALA A 73 -0.69 0.19 -4.16
C ALA A 73 0.55 0.85 -4.79
N ALA A 74 1.17 0.16 -5.75
CA ALA A 74 2.17 0.73 -6.63
C ALA A 74 1.92 0.26 -8.06
N ALA A 75 1.84 1.23 -8.99
CA ALA A 75 1.44 1.00 -10.38
C ALA A 75 0.14 0.18 -10.47
N GLU A 76 0.24 -1.11 -10.83
CA GLU A 76 -0.88 -2.02 -11.06
C GLU A 76 -0.94 -3.17 -10.02
N THR A 77 -0.10 -3.12 -8.99
CA THR A 77 -0.02 -4.17 -7.98
C THR A 77 -0.01 -3.61 -6.56
N TRP A 78 -0.07 -4.52 -5.59
CA TRP A 78 -0.01 -4.23 -4.18
C TRP A 78 1.26 -4.81 -3.60
N HIS A 79 2.00 -4.00 -2.83
CA HIS A 79 3.21 -4.42 -2.13
C HIS A 79 2.99 -4.42 -0.63
N ILE A 80 3.38 -5.49 0.04
CA ILE A 80 3.11 -5.64 1.47
C ILE A 80 4.01 -4.66 2.25
N VAL A 81 3.38 -3.85 3.11
CA VAL A 81 4.07 -2.93 4.02
C VAL A 81 4.40 -3.65 5.32
N HIS A 82 3.38 -4.25 5.94
CA HIS A 82 3.51 -5.04 7.16
C HIS A 82 2.29 -5.96 7.34
N VAL A 83 2.32 -6.79 8.37
CA VAL A 83 1.17 -7.59 8.79
C VAL A 83 0.82 -7.31 10.24
N VAL A 84 -0.45 -7.50 10.59
CA VAL A 84 -0.96 -7.33 11.94
C VAL A 84 -1.35 -8.70 12.48
N ASP A 85 -0.77 -9.09 13.61
CA ASP A 85 -1.08 -10.37 14.26
C ASP A 85 -2.42 -10.33 15.01
N SER A 86 -2.84 -11.47 15.57
CA SER A 86 -4.07 -11.59 16.37
C SER A 86 -4.06 -10.77 17.67
N ASN A 87 -2.92 -10.23 18.08
CA ASN A 87 -2.79 -9.33 19.23
C ASN A 87 -2.79 -7.85 18.81
N GLY A 88 -3.06 -7.55 17.53
CA GLY A 88 -3.02 -6.20 16.98
C GLY A 88 -1.62 -5.62 16.82
N ARG A 89 -0.56 -6.45 16.89
CA ARG A 89 0.82 -6.01 16.74
C ARG A 89 1.23 -6.02 15.27
N ALA A 90 1.74 -4.88 14.80
CA ALA A 90 2.30 -4.76 13.47
C ALA A 90 3.71 -5.36 13.44
N ARG A 91 3.98 -6.19 12.43
CA ARG A 91 5.31 -6.74 12.15
C ARG A 91 5.64 -6.64 10.67
N THR A 92 6.88 -6.26 10.37
CA THR A 92 7.39 -6.22 9.01
C THR A 92 7.76 -7.63 8.55
N LEU A 93 7.36 -8.00 7.34
CA LEU A 93 7.80 -9.24 6.71
C LEU A 93 9.23 -9.09 6.18
N SER A 94 9.97 -10.19 6.16
CA SER A 94 11.23 -10.21 5.40
C SER A 94 10.94 -9.98 3.90
N PRO A 95 11.84 -9.30 3.15
CA PRO A 95 11.63 -9.06 1.73
C PRO A 95 11.39 -10.35 0.91
N LYS A 96 12.06 -11.44 1.27
CA LYS A 96 11.86 -12.76 0.64
C LYS A 96 10.43 -13.29 0.83
N GLN A 97 9.83 -13.09 2.01
CA GLN A 97 8.46 -13.51 2.27
C GLN A 97 7.44 -12.60 1.56
N ALA A 98 7.65 -11.28 1.59
CA ALA A 98 6.78 -10.34 0.89
C ALA A 98 6.71 -10.65 -0.62
N VAL A 99 7.87 -10.81 -1.27
CA VAL A 99 7.96 -11.17 -2.70
C VAL A 99 7.25 -12.48 -3.02
N LYS A 100 7.27 -13.47 -2.10
CA LYS A 100 6.57 -14.74 -2.31
C LYS A 100 5.05 -14.54 -2.41
N TYR A 101 4.47 -13.75 -1.52
CA TYR A 101 3.03 -13.48 -1.51
C TYR A 101 2.60 -12.55 -2.65
N GLU A 102 3.42 -11.55 -2.97
CA GLU A 102 3.19 -10.66 -4.13
C GLU A 102 3.21 -11.43 -5.45
N LYS A 103 4.14 -12.39 -5.61
CA LYS A 103 4.16 -13.30 -6.77
C LYS A 103 2.92 -14.19 -6.84
N ALA A 104 2.43 -14.66 -5.69
CA ALA A 104 1.19 -15.46 -5.65
C ALA A 104 -0.02 -14.63 -6.11
N ARG A 105 -0.12 -13.38 -5.66
CA ARG A 105 -1.17 -12.43 -6.11
C ARG A 105 -1.11 -12.15 -7.62
N ALA A 106 0.09 -12.11 -8.19
CA ALA A 106 0.31 -11.95 -9.64
C ALA A 106 0.02 -13.22 -10.47
N GLY A 107 -0.60 -14.25 -9.88
CA GLY A 107 -0.93 -15.52 -10.56
C GLY A 107 0.18 -16.57 -10.53
N GLY A 108 1.24 -16.36 -9.73
CA GLY A 108 2.33 -17.32 -9.57
C GLY A 108 1.97 -18.53 -8.73
N SER A 109 2.53 -19.69 -9.08
CA SER A 109 2.33 -20.95 -8.36
C SER A 109 3.23 -21.06 -7.12
N ARG A 110 2.69 -20.79 -5.91
CA ARG A 110 2.84 -21.60 -4.66
C ARG A 110 2.60 -20.81 -3.35
N GLY A 111 1.79 -21.40 -2.47
CA GLY A 111 2.01 -21.39 -1.02
C GLY A 111 0.76 -21.34 -0.13
N ASN A 112 0.09 -22.48 0.07
CA ASN A 112 -1.03 -22.67 1.02
C ASN A 112 -2.18 -21.66 0.87
N LEU A 113 -2.89 -21.68 -0.25
CA LEU A 113 -4.29 -21.28 -0.20
C LEU A 113 -5.05 -22.43 0.46
N GLY A 114 -5.08 -22.43 1.79
CA GLY A 114 -6.13 -23.15 2.50
C GLY A 114 -7.49 -22.72 1.94
N LYS A 115 -8.51 -23.56 2.08
CA LYS A 115 -9.88 -23.19 1.68
C LYS A 115 -10.19 -21.82 2.28
N ARG A 116 -10.59 -20.85 1.44
CA ARG A 116 -11.07 -19.54 1.92
C ARG A 116 -12.12 -19.82 2.99
N PRO A 117 -12.09 -19.16 4.16
CA PRO A 117 -13.22 -19.24 5.07
C PRO A 117 -14.46 -18.77 4.28
N SER A 118 -15.39 -19.70 4.06
CA SER A 118 -16.61 -19.44 3.29
C SER A 118 -17.50 -18.50 4.11
N GLY A 119 -17.72 -17.27 3.63
CA GLY A 119 -18.68 -16.37 4.28
C GLY A 119 -18.53 -14.87 3.99
N GLU A 120 -17.39 -14.37 3.51
CA GLU A 120 -17.19 -12.92 3.43
C GLU A 120 -16.69 -12.45 2.07
N SER A 121 -17.61 -11.91 1.27
CA SER A 121 -17.26 -10.89 0.28
C SER A 121 -16.95 -9.62 1.05
N ALA A 122 -15.68 -9.25 1.20
CA ALA A 122 -15.35 -7.99 1.84
C ALA A 122 -15.82 -6.83 0.93
N PRO A 123 -16.77 -5.99 1.36
CA PRO A 123 -17.02 -4.73 0.65
C PRO A 123 -15.76 -3.87 0.81
N SER A 124 -15.18 -3.41 -0.30
CA SER A 124 -14.07 -2.45 -0.23
C SER A 124 -14.61 -1.08 0.17
N LEU A 125 -14.36 -0.70 1.42
CA LEU A 125 -14.71 0.62 1.93
C LEU A 125 -13.55 1.61 1.67
N HIS A 126 -13.87 2.81 1.22
CA HIS A 126 -12.89 3.90 1.18
C HIS A 126 -12.92 4.63 2.53
N LEU A 127 -11.74 4.86 3.12
CA LEU A 127 -11.58 5.59 4.39
C LEU A 127 -10.95 6.95 4.07
N ASP A 128 -11.71 8.02 4.30
CA ASP A 128 -11.27 9.42 4.16
C ASP A 128 -10.32 9.87 5.30
#